data_AF-W2FLM5-F1
#
_entry.id   AF-W2FLM5-F1
#
_cell.length_a   1.000
_cell.length_b   1.000
_cell.length_c   1.000
_cell.angle_alpha   90.00
_cell.angle_beta   90.00
_cell.angle_gamma   90.00
#
_symmetry.space_group_name_H-M   'P 1'
#
loop_
_entity.id
_entity.type
_entity.pdbx_description
1 polymer ?
#
loop_
_entity_poly.entity_id
_entity_poly.type
_entity_poly.pdbx_seq_one_letter_code
_entity_poly.pdbx_strand_id
1 'polypeptide(L)'
;MRYYDMLQVFGSSRGRLSRIFLHMIDYVHDTFSDKLYMPTHIVAARINDYCAAISAKGAPMDGIFGFPDGTKLGICRPSPRPGGVCGENLQRHCYSGHKRCHCLNYQAVTAPDGLCIHFWGPMEGRRHDTTMLRESKLIAHFHSHPEVFEERFLYGDPAYGVQDFIISGYKGNGISDAERQFNREMSRLRESVEWNFKCLKTLWPFVDYKRTQKIRLSPVGKFVKVAMLLTNCHNCYTGGNQISQYFEIAPPSMREYLIDGPI
;
A
#
# COMPACT_ATOMS: atom_id res chain seq x y z
N MET A 1 23.22 3.21 5.91
CA MET A 1 24.46 3.75 5.29
C MET A 1 24.22 5.18 4.87
N ARG A 2 25.00 6.14 5.36
CA ARG A 2 24.89 7.56 4.98
C ARG A 2 25.74 7.82 3.73
N TYR A 3 25.46 8.90 2.99
CA TYR A 3 26.31 9.29 1.84
C TYR A 3 27.78 9.50 2.19
N TYR A 4 28.09 9.78 3.47
CA TYR A 4 29.45 9.85 3.96
C TYR A 4 30.16 8.48 3.91
N ASP A 5 29.46 7.41 4.23
CA ASP A 5 30.02 6.06 4.21
C ASP A 5 30.17 5.57 2.76
N MET A 6 29.25 5.97 1.88
CA MET A 6 29.26 5.63 0.45
C MET A 6 30.39 6.33 -0.34
N LEU A 7 30.93 7.45 0.16
CA LEU A 7 32.12 8.08 -0.41
C LEU A 7 33.31 7.11 -0.42
N GLN A 8 33.48 6.36 0.67
CA GLN A 8 34.59 5.41 0.81
C GLN A 8 34.43 4.20 -0.11
N VAL A 9 33.19 3.81 -0.42
CA VAL A 9 32.89 2.66 -1.27
C VAL A 9 32.94 3.00 -2.76
N PHE A 10 32.39 4.14 -3.16
CA PHE A 10 32.19 4.50 -4.57
C PHE A 10 33.10 5.63 -5.09
N GLY A 11 33.96 6.20 -4.24
CA GLY A 11 34.89 7.28 -4.61
C GLY A 11 34.20 8.56 -5.13
N SER A 12 32.89 8.71 -4.92
CA SER A 12 32.06 9.72 -5.57
C SER A 12 31.55 10.75 -4.58
N SER A 13 31.58 12.03 -4.97
CA SER A 13 31.10 13.12 -4.10
C SER A 13 29.65 12.91 -3.63
N ARG A 14 29.34 13.38 -2.41
CA ARG A 14 27.98 13.30 -1.84
C ARG A 14 26.90 13.83 -2.78
N GLY A 15 27.19 14.95 -3.46
CA GLY A 15 26.27 15.54 -4.44
C GLY A 15 26.04 14.64 -5.66
N ARG A 16 27.10 13.98 -6.16
CA ARG A 16 26.97 13.02 -7.26
C ARG A 16 26.14 11.80 -6.85
N LEU A 17 26.43 11.21 -5.69
CA LEU A 17 25.67 10.07 -5.17
C LEU A 17 24.18 10.42 -4.96
N SER A 18 23.89 11.60 -4.41
CA SER A 18 22.52 12.09 -4.24
C SER A 18 21.78 12.21 -5.59
N ARG A 19 22.44 12.75 -6.62
CA ARG A 19 21.85 12.85 -7.96
C ARG A 19 21.60 11.49 -8.60
N ILE A 20 22.53 10.56 -8.48
CA ILE A 20 22.36 9.18 -8.98
C ILE A 20 21.19 8.51 -8.28
N PHE A 21 21.11 8.60 -6.95
CA PHE A 21 20.02 8.04 -6.18
C PHE A 21 18.66 8.60 -6.62
N LEU A 22 18.54 9.93 -6.72
CA LEU A 22 17.29 10.56 -7.15
C LEU A 22 16.92 10.17 -8.58
N HIS A 23 17.89 10.13 -9.49
CA HIS A 23 17.67 9.67 -10.86
C HIS A 23 17.16 8.22 -10.90
N MET A 24 17.74 7.32 -10.10
CA MET A 24 17.27 5.94 -10.02
C MET A 24 15.86 5.83 -9.45
N ILE A 25 15.51 6.65 -8.44
CA ILE A 25 14.15 6.71 -7.91
C ILE A 25 13.17 7.14 -8.99
N ASP A 26 13.50 8.19 -9.76
CA ASP A 26 12.66 8.66 -10.85
C ASP A 26 12.52 7.58 -11.93
N TYR A 27 13.63 6.99 -12.38
CA TYR A 27 13.63 5.92 -13.37
C TYR A 27 12.75 4.74 -12.94
N VAL A 28 12.95 4.20 -11.73
CA VAL A 28 12.18 3.04 -11.25
C VAL A 28 10.70 3.38 -11.08
N HIS A 29 10.40 4.56 -10.52
CA HIS A 29 9.01 5.00 -10.38
C HIS A 29 8.32 5.15 -11.73
N ASP A 30 8.96 5.83 -12.68
CA ASP A 30 8.36 6.15 -13.97
C ASP A 30 8.23 4.90 -14.86
N THR A 31 9.07 3.89 -14.65
CA THR A 31 9.04 2.61 -15.39
C THR A 31 8.00 1.62 -14.84
N PHE A 32 7.78 1.57 -13.52
CA PHE A 32 7.05 0.47 -12.87
C PHE A 32 5.91 0.91 -11.92
N SER A 33 5.52 2.19 -11.91
CA SER A 33 4.48 2.68 -10.99
C SER A 33 3.08 2.12 -11.29
N ASP A 34 2.83 1.69 -12.51
CA ASP A 34 1.62 0.98 -12.96
C ASP A 34 1.44 -0.36 -12.23
N LYS A 35 2.53 -1.07 -11.92
CA LYS A 35 2.55 -2.33 -11.15
C LYS A 35 2.00 -2.21 -9.74
N LEU A 36 1.86 -0.98 -9.24
CA LEU A 36 1.29 -0.68 -7.93
C LEU A 36 -0.18 -0.27 -7.99
N TYR A 37 -0.75 0.10 -9.14
CA TYR A 37 -2.10 0.66 -9.15
C TYR A 37 -3.20 -0.41 -9.18
N MET A 38 -2.99 -1.50 -9.91
CA MET A 38 -3.73 -2.77 -9.87
C MET A 38 -3.15 -3.60 -11.02
N PRO A 39 -2.18 -4.51 -10.82
CA PRO A 39 -1.62 -5.31 -11.90
C PRO A 39 -2.65 -6.36 -12.33
N THR A 40 -3.66 -5.94 -13.12
CA THR A 40 -4.86 -6.71 -13.44
C THR A 40 -4.52 -8.07 -14.05
N HIS A 41 -3.45 -8.19 -14.84
CA HIS A 41 -3.04 -9.48 -15.40
C HIS A 41 -2.64 -10.50 -14.30
N ILE A 42 -1.88 -10.08 -13.28
CA ILE A 42 -1.52 -10.92 -12.13
C ILE A 42 -2.76 -11.24 -11.31
N VAL A 43 -3.58 -10.22 -11.04
CA VAL A 43 -4.77 -10.39 -10.22
C VAL A 43 -5.76 -11.33 -10.90
N ALA A 44 -6.08 -11.13 -12.17
CA ALA A 44 -6.98 -11.98 -12.94
C ALA A 44 -6.52 -13.45 -12.98
N ALA A 45 -5.21 -13.69 -13.15
CA ALA A 45 -4.67 -15.04 -13.16
C ALA A 45 -4.77 -15.77 -11.81
N ARG A 46 -4.87 -15.03 -10.70
CA ARG A 46 -4.69 -15.57 -9.33
C ARG A 46 -5.88 -15.32 -8.41
N ILE A 47 -6.88 -14.55 -8.84
CA ILE A 47 -7.99 -14.10 -7.99
C ILE A 47 -8.80 -15.26 -7.41
N ASN A 48 -8.97 -16.34 -8.17
CA ASN A 48 -9.65 -17.54 -7.68
C ASN A 48 -8.82 -18.26 -6.60
N ASP A 49 -7.51 -18.33 -6.75
CA ASP A 49 -6.61 -18.89 -5.72
C ASP A 49 -6.63 -18.02 -4.46
N TYR A 50 -6.72 -16.69 -4.61
CA TYR A 50 -6.86 -15.79 -3.47
C TYR A 50 -8.16 -16.03 -2.71
N CYS A 51 -9.29 -16.14 -3.42
CA CYS A 51 -10.57 -16.47 -2.81
C CYS A 51 -10.54 -17.83 -2.10
N ALA A 52 -10.02 -18.85 -2.77
CA ALA A 52 -9.91 -20.19 -2.19
C ALA A 52 -9.03 -20.21 -0.93
N ALA A 53 -7.88 -19.52 -0.95
CA ALA A 53 -6.97 -19.44 0.19
C ALA A 53 -7.61 -18.71 1.39
N ILE A 54 -8.39 -17.66 1.14
CA ILE A 54 -9.11 -16.93 2.18
C ILE A 54 -10.25 -17.78 2.77
N SER A 55 -11.06 -18.43 1.92
CA SER A 55 -12.11 -19.37 2.36
C SER A 55 -11.52 -20.53 3.16
N ALA A 56 -10.39 -21.10 2.73
CA ALA A 56 -9.68 -22.19 3.43
C ALA A 56 -9.19 -21.80 4.84
N LYS A 57 -8.96 -20.51 5.11
CA LYS A 57 -8.61 -19.99 6.44
C LYS A 57 -9.84 -19.69 7.31
N GLY A 58 -11.02 -20.10 6.86
CA GLY A 58 -12.29 -19.99 7.59
C GLY A 58 -12.95 -18.63 7.44
N ALA A 59 -12.87 -18.00 6.26
CA ALA A 59 -13.70 -16.85 5.97
C ALA A 59 -15.18 -17.30 5.92
N PRO A 60 -16.10 -16.64 6.66
CA PRO A 60 -17.52 -16.96 6.66
C PRO A 60 -18.26 -16.54 5.37
N MET A 61 -17.53 -16.11 4.33
CA MET A 61 -18.09 -15.71 3.05
C MET A 61 -17.08 -15.93 1.92
N ASP A 62 -17.60 -16.21 0.73
CA ASP A 62 -16.81 -16.43 -0.46
C ASP A 62 -16.54 -15.14 -1.25
N GLY A 63 -15.63 -15.21 -2.21
CA GLY A 63 -15.34 -14.12 -3.14
C GLY A 63 -14.44 -13.01 -2.58
N ILE A 64 -13.97 -13.10 -1.33
CA ILE A 64 -12.97 -12.16 -0.80
C ILE A 64 -11.61 -12.49 -1.41
N PHE A 65 -10.95 -11.52 -2.06
CA PHE A 65 -9.63 -11.74 -2.67
C PHE A 65 -8.51 -10.87 -2.09
N GLY A 66 -8.82 -9.94 -1.20
CA GLY A 66 -7.81 -9.07 -0.61
C GLY A 66 -8.35 -8.13 0.46
N PHE A 67 -7.42 -7.47 1.14
CA PHE A 67 -7.69 -6.63 2.31
C PHE A 67 -7.18 -5.20 2.06
N PRO A 68 -8.07 -4.20 1.92
CA PRO A 68 -7.70 -2.80 1.81
C PRO A 68 -7.44 -2.19 3.20
N ASP A 69 -6.42 -1.34 3.29
CA ASP A 69 -6.14 -0.58 4.50
C ASP A 69 -5.37 0.72 4.20
N GLY A 70 -5.53 1.70 5.08
CA GLY A 70 -4.82 2.97 5.01
C GLY A 70 -3.59 2.98 5.91
N THR A 71 -2.45 3.45 5.41
CA THR A 71 -1.26 3.69 6.24
C THR A 71 -0.84 5.15 6.22
N LYS A 72 -0.35 5.62 7.37
CA LYS A 72 0.17 6.99 7.55
C LYS A 72 1.66 6.94 7.78
N LEU A 73 2.43 7.52 6.86
CA LEU A 73 3.88 7.63 6.98
C LEU A 73 4.28 9.04 7.43
N GLY A 74 5.02 9.09 8.53
CA GLY A 74 5.41 10.34 9.17
C GLY A 74 6.35 11.17 8.30
N ILE A 75 6.11 12.48 8.27
CA ILE A 75 6.98 13.45 7.60
C ILE A 75 7.54 14.47 8.59
N CYS A 76 8.58 15.17 8.17
CA CYS A 76 9.03 16.36 8.86
C CYS A 76 7.95 17.44 8.76
N ARG A 77 7.79 18.25 9.82
CA ARG A 77 6.86 19.39 9.82
C ARG A 77 7.17 20.28 8.61
N PRO A 78 6.25 20.44 7.65
CA PRO A 78 6.49 21.34 6.53
C PRO A 78 6.61 22.78 7.02
N SER A 79 7.64 23.50 6.57
CA SER A 79 7.77 24.94 6.78
C SER A 79 7.06 25.72 5.65
N PRO A 80 6.60 26.96 5.90
CA PRO A 80 6.16 27.86 4.83
C PRO A 80 7.25 28.00 3.75
N ARG A 81 6.85 28.21 2.47
CA ARG A 81 7.84 28.49 1.41
C ARG A 81 8.04 30.00 1.29
N PRO A 82 9.28 30.48 1.09
CA PRO A 82 9.50 31.88 0.71
C PRO A 82 8.74 32.21 -0.58
N GLY A 83 8.06 33.36 -0.61
CA GLY A 83 7.25 33.78 -1.77
C GLY A 83 6.03 32.90 -2.05
N GLY A 84 5.55 32.12 -1.08
CA GLY A 84 4.35 31.30 -1.22
C GLY A 84 3.07 32.14 -1.34
N VAL A 85 2.03 31.52 -1.91
CA VAL A 85 0.69 32.14 -1.99
C VAL A 85 0.18 32.44 -0.58
N CYS A 86 -0.38 33.64 -0.39
CA CYS A 86 -1.02 34.03 0.86
C CYS A 86 -2.06 32.97 1.28
N GLY A 87 -1.95 32.45 2.50
CA GLY A 87 -2.85 31.41 3.02
C GLY A 87 -2.43 29.96 2.74
N GLU A 88 -1.31 29.69 2.04
CA GLU A 88 -0.79 28.34 1.90
C GLU A 88 -0.42 27.74 3.27
N ASN A 89 -1.12 26.67 3.69
CA ASN A 89 -0.88 26.03 4.98
C ASN A 89 -0.70 24.51 4.83
N LEU A 90 0.30 24.11 4.05
CA LEU A 90 0.68 22.70 3.85
C LEU A 90 0.86 21.97 5.19
N GLN A 91 1.37 22.68 6.20
CA GLN A 91 1.48 22.14 7.55
C GLN A 91 0.13 21.61 8.08
N ARG A 92 -0.93 22.43 8.03
CA ARG A 92 -2.28 22.05 8.46
C ARG A 92 -2.86 20.92 7.60
N HIS A 93 -2.56 20.91 6.31
CA HIS A 93 -3.04 19.84 5.41
C HIS A 93 -2.42 18.47 5.75
N CYS A 94 -1.12 18.43 6.02
CA CYS A 94 -0.41 17.19 6.35
C CYS A 94 -0.58 16.75 7.82
N TYR A 95 -1.11 17.60 8.70
CA TYR A 95 -1.30 17.24 10.10
C TYR A 95 -2.51 16.31 10.29
N SER A 96 -2.28 15.12 10.83
CA SER A 96 -3.35 14.21 11.24
C SER A 96 -3.68 14.42 12.71
N GLY A 97 -4.89 14.87 13.01
CA GLY A 97 -5.37 15.00 14.40
C GLY A 97 -5.40 13.67 15.14
N HIS A 98 -5.80 12.59 14.46
CA HIS A 98 -5.87 11.24 15.04
C HIS A 98 -4.49 10.70 15.44
N LYS A 99 -3.47 10.81 14.58
CA LYS A 99 -2.10 10.35 14.89
C LYS A 99 -1.24 11.41 15.61
N ARG A 100 -1.76 12.63 15.77
CA ARG A 100 -1.08 13.80 16.38
C ARG A 100 0.30 14.07 15.77
N CYS A 101 0.43 13.89 14.46
CA CYS A 101 1.69 14.06 13.74
C CYS A 101 1.46 14.55 12.30
N HIS A 102 2.52 15.04 11.65
CA HIS A 102 2.49 15.34 10.22
C HIS A 102 2.80 14.05 9.45
N CYS A 103 1.96 13.70 8.49
CA CYS A 103 2.11 12.48 7.72
C CYS A 103 1.53 12.62 6.30
N LEU A 104 1.88 11.66 5.46
CA LEU A 104 1.21 11.37 4.20
C LEU A 104 0.45 10.06 4.35
N ASN A 105 -0.75 10.02 3.78
CA ASN A 105 -1.58 8.82 3.78
C ASN A 105 -1.42 8.07 2.46
N TYR A 106 -1.46 6.74 2.54
CA TYR A 106 -1.42 5.83 1.42
C TYR A 106 -2.52 4.79 1.62
N GLN A 107 -3.16 4.39 0.53
CA GLN A 107 -4.11 3.28 0.50
C GLN A 107 -3.40 2.06 -0.09
N ALA A 108 -3.56 0.90 0.54
CA ALA A 108 -3.04 -0.35 0.01
C ALA A 108 -4.12 -1.43 -0.07
N VAL A 109 -3.97 -2.39 -0.97
CA VAL A 109 -4.67 -3.68 -0.93
C VAL A 109 -3.62 -4.77 -0.87
N THR A 110 -3.73 -5.64 0.14
CA THR A 110 -2.85 -6.81 0.31
C THR A 110 -3.58 -8.06 -0.17
N ALA A 111 -2.91 -8.84 -1.03
CA ALA A 111 -3.37 -10.13 -1.52
C ALA A 111 -2.80 -11.29 -0.66
N PRO A 112 -3.45 -12.46 -0.67
CA PRO A 112 -3.01 -13.65 0.06
C PRO A 112 -1.58 -14.12 -0.22
N ASP A 113 -1.04 -13.88 -1.42
CA ASP A 113 0.33 -14.23 -1.78
C ASP A 113 1.38 -13.22 -1.30
N GLY A 114 0.95 -12.28 -0.46
CA GLY A 114 1.80 -11.28 0.17
C GLY A 114 2.13 -10.08 -0.70
N LEU A 115 1.62 -10.01 -1.94
CA LEU A 115 1.75 -8.83 -2.78
C LEU A 115 0.85 -7.69 -2.27
N CYS A 116 1.38 -6.47 -2.33
CA CYS A 116 0.59 -5.26 -2.32
C CYS A 116 0.10 -4.99 -3.75
N ILE A 117 -1.10 -5.46 -4.08
CA ILE A 117 -1.68 -5.39 -5.43
C ILE A 117 -2.29 -4.02 -5.76
N HIS A 118 -2.49 -3.17 -4.76
CA HIS A 118 -2.85 -1.77 -4.94
C HIS A 118 -2.06 -0.94 -3.94
N PHE A 119 -1.43 0.14 -4.37
CA PHE A 119 -0.73 1.10 -3.50
C PHE A 119 -0.85 2.51 -4.10
N TRP A 120 -1.76 3.31 -3.55
CA TRP A 120 -2.10 4.63 -4.05
C TRP A 120 -1.84 5.72 -3.01
N GLY A 121 -1.57 6.94 -3.51
CA GLY A 121 -1.19 8.12 -2.73
C GLY A 121 0.03 8.82 -3.32
N PRO A 122 0.72 9.68 -2.55
CA PRO A 122 0.34 10.15 -1.21
C PRO A 122 -0.86 11.11 -1.22
N MET A 123 -1.68 11.05 -0.18
CA MET A 123 -2.63 12.11 0.19
C MET A 123 -2.22 12.81 1.48
N GLU A 124 -2.79 13.98 1.76
CA GLU A 124 -2.45 14.73 2.96
C GLU A 124 -2.97 14.03 4.23
N GLY A 125 -2.18 14.04 5.31
CA GLY A 125 -2.43 13.28 6.54
C GLY A 125 -3.81 13.46 7.19
N ARG A 126 -4.46 14.60 6.95
CA ARG A 126 -5.82 14.90 7.45
C ARG A 126 -6.94 14.09 6.79
N ARG A 127 -6.69 13.49 5.62
CA ARG A 127 -7.73 12.77 4.85
C ARG A 127 -8.09 11.44 5.52
N HIS A 128 -9.32 11.01 5.33
CA HIS A 128 -9.84 9.71 5.77
C HIS A 128 -9.66 8.66 4.69
N ASP A 129 -9.69 7.38 5.08
CA ASP A 129 -9.48 6.25 4.16
C ASP A 129 -10.57 6.17 3.08
N THR A 130 -11.82 6.53 3.41
CA THR A 130 -12.91 6.69 2.43
C THR A 130 -12.63 7.73 1.36
N THR A 131 -11.94 8.82 1.71
CA THR A 131 -11.51 9.81 0.73
C THR A 131 -10.44 9.22 -0.18
N MET A 132 -9.47 8.49 0.37
CA MET A 132 -8.44 7.84 -0.45
C MET A 132 -9.05 6.86 -1.44
N LEU A 133 -10.01 6.03 -1.01
CA LEU A 133 -10.70 5.10 -1.89
C LEU A 133 -11.42 5.79 -3.06
N ARG A 134 -12.10 6.91 -2.78
CA ARG A 134 -12.78 7.67 -3.82
C ARG A 134 -11.78 8.28 -4.81
N GLU A 135 -10.72 8.91 -4.31
CA GLU A 135 -9.73 9.59 -5.14
C GLU A 135 -8.81 8.60 -5.89
N SER A 136 -8.59 7.41 -5.33
CA SER A 136 -7.82 6.34 -5.98
C SER A 136 -8.57 5.72 -7.15
N LYS A 137 -9.88 5.92 -7.27
CA LYS A 137 -10.74 5.37 -8.34
C LYS A 137 -10.71 3.84 -8.44
N LEU A 138 -10.33 3.15 -7.37
CA LEU A 138 -10.22 1.69 -7.33
C LEU A 138 -11.55 1.00 -7.69
N ILE A 139 -12.67 1.51 -7.15
CA ILE A 139 -14.01 0.99 -7.46
C ILE A 139 -14.37 1.16 -8.93
N ALA A 140 -14.03 2.30 -9.52
CA ALA A 140 -14.26 2.54 -10.95
C ALA A 140 -13.42 1.61 -11.83
N HIS A 141 -12.19 1.28 -11.40
CA HIS A 141 -11.35 0.27 -12.07
C HIS A 141 -11.98 -1.13 -12.03
N PHE A 142 -12.64 -1.51 -10.93
CA PHE A 142 -13.35 -2.80 -10.85
C PHE A 142 -14.58 -2.83 -11.76
N HIS A 143 -15.37 -1.76 -11.80
CA HIS A 143 -16.49 -1.66 -12.76
C HIS A 143 -16.05 -1.71 -14.22
N SER A 144 -14.84 -1.26 -14.56
CA SER A 144 -14.35 -1.29 -15.94
C SER A 144 -13.74 -2.64 -16.35
N HIS A 145 -13.63 -3.60 -15.42
CA HIS A 145 -13.10 -4.95 -15.65
C HIS A 145 -14.01 -6.02 -15.02
N PRO A 146 -15.31 -6.07 -15.38
CA PRO A 146 -16.25 -7.02 -14.80
C PRO A 146 -15.82 -8.48 -15.01
N GLU A 147 -15.11 -8.78 -16.11
CA GLU A 147 -14.57 -10.11 -16.41
C GLU A 147 -13.58 -10.64 -15.36
N VAL A 148 -13.01 -9.76 -14.53
CA VAL A 148 -12.10 -10.11 -13.45
C VAL A 148 -12.77 -10.00 -12.07
N PHE A 149 -13.56 -8.95 -11.85
CA PHE A 149 -14.01 -8.55 -10.51
C PHE A 149 -15.49 -8.81 -10.22
N GLU A 150 -16.26 -9.34 -11.16
CA GLU A 150 -17.65 -9.76 -10.91
C GLU A 150 -17.71 -10.80 -9.77
N GLU A 151 -18.59 -10.57 -8.80
CA GLU A 151 -18.70 -11.38 -7.57
C GLU A 151 -17.39 -11.54 -6.80
N ARG A 152 -16.48 -10.55 -6.89
CA ARG A 152 -15.24 -10.49 -6.13
C ARG A 152 -15.23 -9.25 -5.25
N PHE A 153 -14.82 -9.42 -4.00
CA PHE A 153 -14.90 -8.36 -3.01
C PHE A 153 -13.58 -8.20 -2.26
N LEU A 154 -13.33 -6.98 -1.83
CA LEU A 154 -12.32 -6.67 -0.82
C LEU A 154 -12.99 -6.62 0.55
N TYR A 155 -12.30 -7.12 1.59
CA TYR A 155 -12.80 -6.98 2.96
C TYR A 155 -12.05 -5.89 3.72
N GLY A 156 -12.68 -4.72 3.84
CA GLY A 156 -12.11 -3.51 4.44
C GLY A 156 -12.39 -3.35 5.92
N ASP A 157 -11.66 -2.41 6.53
CA ASP A 157 -12.05 -1.96 7.86
C ASP A 157 -13.45 -1.30 7.81
N PRO A 158 -14.19 -1.31 8.92
CA PRO A 158 -15.55 -0.80 8.93
C PRO A 158 -15.69 0.66 8.44
N ALA A 159 -14.66 1.52 8.54
CA ALA A 159 -14.67 2.91 8.06
C ALA A 159 -14.84 3.03 6.54
N TYR A 160 -14.52 2.01 5.74
CA TYR A 160 -14.79 2.02 4.31
C TYR A 160 -16.29 2.02 3.96
N GLY A 161 -17.13 1.51 4.87
CA GLY A 161 -18.56 1.34 4.64
C GLY A 161 -18.85 0.18 3.67
N VAL A 162 -20.11 0.04 3.28
CA VAL A 162 -20.54 -0.94 2.26
C VAL A 162 -20.49 -0.25 0.90
N GLN A 163 -19.75 -0.83 -0.03
CA GLN A 163 -19.65 -0.39 -1.44
C GLN A 163 -19.69 -1.61 -2.35
N ASP A 164 -19.98 -1.43 -3.64
CA ASP A 164 -20.24 -2.51 -4.60
C ASP A 164 -19.18 -3.63 -4.64
N PHE A 165 -17.92 -3.32 -4.33
CA PHE A 165 -16.81 -4.29 -4.27
C PHE A 165 -16.08 -4.32 -2.91
N ILE A 166 -16.60 -3.62 -1.90
CA ILE A 166 -15.99 -3.60 -0.57
C ILE A 166 -17.01 -3.94 0.48
N ILE A 167 -16.72 -5.03 1.18
CA ILE A 167 -17.47 -5.49 2.33
C ILE A 167 -16.73 -5.04 3.58
N SER A 168 -17.52 -4.59 4.55
CA SER A 168 -17.06 -4.10 5.83
C SER A 168 -17.73 -4.87 6.94
N GLY A 169 -17.06 -5.02 8.08
CA GLY A 169 -17.67 -5.62 9.26
C GLY A 169 -18.91 -4.85 9.75
N TYR A 170 -19.85 -5.58 10.36
CA TYR A 170 -21.07 -5.03 10.95
C TYR A 170 -20.76 -4.00 12.03
N LYS A 171 -21.52 -2.90 12.08
CA LYS A 171 -21.37 -1.80 13.04
C LYS A 171 -22.66 -1.56 13.84
N GLY A 172 -22.50 -1.07 15.06
CA GLY A 172 -23.59 -0.56 15.89
C GLY A 172 -23.68 -1.27 17.24
N ASN A 173 -24.48 -0.70 18.15
CA ASN A 173 -24.63 -1.21 19.51
C ASN A 173 -25.51 -2.48 19.60
N GLY A 174 -26.24 -2.81 18.53
CA GLY A 174 -27.21 -3.90 18.49
C GLY A 174 -26.79 -5.10 17.63
N ILE A 175 -25.51 -5.27 17.30
CA ILE A 175 -25.06 -6.43 16.51
C ILE A 175 -25.36 -7.73 17.27
N SER A 176 -25.87 -8.72 16.56
CA SER A 176 -26.13 -10.08 17.03
C SER A 176 -24.84 -10.85 17.32
N ASP A 177 -24.97 -12.00 17.98
CA ASP A 177 -23.81 -12.89 18.21
C ASP A 177 -23.23 -13.46 16.92
N ALA A 178 -24.08 -13.72 15.92
CA ALA A 178 -23.64 -14.17 14.61
C ALA A 178 -22.80 -13.10 13.89
N GLU A 179 -23.24 -11.84 13.91
CA GLU A 179 -22.48 -10.71 13.34
C GLU A 179 -21.17 -10.44 14.09
N ARG A 180 -21.16 -10.62 15.41
CA ARG A 180 -19.92 -10.56 16.21
C ARG A 180 -18.94 -11.65 15.81
N GLN A 181 -19.42 -12.88 15.61
CA GLN A 181 -18.60 -13.99 15.19
C GLN A 181 -18.03 -13.76 13.77
N PHE A 182 -18.87 -13.32 12.83
CA PHE A 182 -18.45 -12.93 11.49
C PHE A 182 -17.33 -11.88 11.53
N ASN A 183 -17.54 -10.80 12.28
CA ASN A 183 -16.54 -9.73 12.42
C ASN A 183 -15.23 -10.24 13.01
N ARG A 184 -15.28 -11.16 13.97
CA ARG A 184 -14.09 -11.75 14.60
C ARG A 184 -13.29 -12.58 13.61
N GLU A 185 -13.96 -13.44 12.86
CA GLU A 185 -13.32 -14.30 11.85
C GLU A 185 -12.68 -13.47 10.74
N MET A 186 -13.42 -12.52 10.18
CA MET A 186 -12.91 -11.67 9.10
C MET A 186 -11.82 -10.70 9.58
N SER A 187 -11.93 -10.14 10.79
CA SER A 187 -10.88 -9.25 11.32
C SER A 187 -9.56 -9.98 11.50
N ARG A 188 -9.58 -11.24 11.95
CA ARG A 188 -8.38 -12.08 12.08
C ARG A 188 -7.65 -12.26 10.74
N LEU A 189 -8.39 -12.50 9.65
CA LEU A 189 -7.80 -12.64 8.31
C LEU A 189 -7.25 -11.30 7.79
N ARG A 190 -7.95 -10.21 8.08
CA ARG A 190 -7.58 -8.85 7.69
C ARG A 190 -6.25 -8.38 8.31
N GLU A 191 -5.85 -8.90 9.46
CA GLU A 191 -4.56 -8.57 10.12
C GLU A 191 -3.35 -8.71 9.19
N SER A 192 -3.46 -9.57 8.16
CA SER A 192 -2.45 -9.73 7.11
C SER A 192 -2.05 -8.43 6.40
N VAL A 193 -2.97 -7.47 6.25
CA VAL A 193 -2.67 -6.17 5.64
C VAL A 193 -1.64 -5.37 6.46
N GLU A 194 -1.69 -5.48 7.79
CA GLU A 194 -0.75 -4.79 8.68
C GLU A 194 0.66 -5.40 8.56
N TRP A 195 0.75 -6.70 8.28
CA TRP A 195 2.02 -7.37 8.02
C TRP A 195 2.69 -6.86 6.75
N ASN A 196 1.92 -6.44 5.73
CA ASN A 196 2.48 -5.85 4.50
C ASN A 196 3.17 -4.52 4.80
N PHE A 197 2.52 -3.63 5.55
CA PHE A 197 3.14 -2.38 6.00
C PHE A 197 4.33 -2.60 6.93
N LYS A 198 4.28 -3.64 7.77
CA LYS A 198 5.42 -4.05 8.58
C LYS A 198 6.60 -4.49 7.71
N CYS A 199 6.36 -5.25 6.64
CA CYS A 199 7.40 -5.65 5.68
C CYS A 199 8.04 -4.42 5.02
N LEU A 200 7.23 -3.48 4.51
CA LEU A 200 7.71 -2.22 3.94
C LEU A 200 8.65 -1.47 4.90
N LYS A 201 8.23 -1.29 6.16
CA LYS A 201 9.02 -0.52 7.15
C LYS A 201 10.28 -1.26 7.62
N THR A 202 10.23 -2.59 7.62
CA THR A 202 11.37 -3.43 8.04
C THR A 202 12.45 -3.46 6.97
N LEU A 203 12.06 -3.65 5.71
CA LEU A 203 12.99 -3.64 4.56
C LEU A 203 13.54 -2.24 4.29
N TRP A 204 12.69 -1.21 4.46
CA TRP A 204 13.03 0.17 4.12
C TRP A 204 12.86 1.12 5.33
N PRO A 205 13.65 0.99 6.42
CA PRO A 205 13.50 1.85 7.60
C PRO A 205 13.58 3.36 7.30
N PHE A 206 14.21 3.72 6.19
CA PHE A 206 14.25 5.09 5.69
C PHE A 206 12.85 5.70 5.49
N VAL A 207 11.84 4.95 5.03
CA VAL A 207 10.50 5.50 4.77
C VAL A 207 9.73 5.83 6.05
N ASP A 208 10.07 5.18 7.17
CA ASP A 208 9.46 5.44 8.49
C ASP A 208 10.24 6.51 9.27
N TYR A 209 11.46 6.83 8.86
CA TYR A 209 12.29 7.86 9.50
C TYR A 209 11.85 9.28 9.11
N LYS A 210 10.81 9.79 9.79
CA LYS A 210 10.18 11.09 9.51
C LYS A 210 11.12 12.30 9.38
N ARG A 211 12.29 12.29 10.03
CA ARG A 211 13.24 13.42 9.97
C ARG A 211 13.89 13.59 8.59
N THR A 212 13.96 12.55 7.77
CA THR A 212 14.44 12.62 6.38
C THR A 212 13.33 12.81 5.38
N GLN A 213 12.08 12.53 5.75
CA GLN A 213 10.92 12.70 4.88
C GLN A 213 10.50 14.17 4.83
N LYS A 214 11.21 14.98 4.04
CA LYS A 214 11.02 16.43 3.92
C LYS A 214 10.37 16.77 2.58
N ILE A 215 9.08 17.07 2.61
CA ILE A 215 8.35 17.59 1.44
C ILE A 215 9.01 18.91 1.00
N ARG A 216 9.05 19.16 -0.32
CA ARG A 216 9.75 20.28 -1.00
C ARG A 216 11.27 20.19 -1.09
N LEU A 217 11.89 19.27 -0.35
CA LEU A 217 13.33 19.01 -0.44
C LEU A 217 13.64 17.64 -1.06
N SER A 218 12.66 16.75 -1.10
CA SER A 218 12.80 15.40 -1.62
C SER A 218 11.47 14.87 -2.16
N PRO A 219 11.49 13.95 -3.14
CA PRO A 219 10.29 13.33 -3.69
C PRO A 219 9.78 12.21 -2.76
N VAL A 220 9.36 12.59 -1.55
CA VAL A 220 8.92 11.67 -0.48
C VAL A 220 7.89 10.63 -0.98
N GLY A 221 6.92 11.06 -1.80
CA GLY A 221 5.92 10.16 -2.36
C GLY A 221 6.53 9.08 -3.27
N LYS A 222 7.48 9.45 -4.13
CA LYS A 222 8.17 8.48 -5.00
C LYS A 222 9.02 7.50 -4.19
N PHE A 223 9.70 7.98 -3.13
CA PHE A 223 10.47 7.10 -2.24
C PHE A 223 9.62 5.98 -1.64
N VAL A 224 8.42 6.31 -1.15
CA VAL A 224 7.52 5.32 -0.57
C VAL A 224 7.00 4.36 -1.62
N LYS A 225 6.58 4.85 -2.79
CA LYS A 225 6.10 4.00 -3.89
C LYS A 225 7.18 3.03 -4.37
N VAL A 226 8.39 3.52 -4.62
CA VAL A 226 9.53 2.67 -5.03
C VAL A 226 9.85 1.66 -3.93
N ALA A 227 9.82 2.05 -2.65
CA ALA A 227 10.00 1.11 -1.54
C ALA A 227 8.90 0.02 -1.53
N MET A 228 7.64 0.35 -1.81
CA MET A 228 6.58 -0.66 -1.89
C MET A 228 6.76 -1.58 -3.11
N LEU A 229 7.11 -1.04 -4.28
CA LEU A 229 7.44 -1.85 -5.46
C LEU A 229 8.57 -2.84 -5.17
N LEU A 230 9.64 -2.36 -4.53
CA LEU A 230 10.77 -3.22 -4.15
C LEU A 230 10.39 -4.21 -3.03
N THR A 231 9.38 -3.91 -2.20
CA THR A 231 8.81 -4.86 -1.23
C THR A 231 8.10 -6.00 -1.93
N ASN A 232 7.30 -5.72 -2.97
CA ASN A 232 6.71 -6.75 -3.83
C ASN A 232 7.79 -7.57 -4.55
N CYS A 233 8.80 -6.93 -5.12
CA CYS A 233 9.93 -7.62 -5.75
C CYS A 233 10.65 -8.53 -4.76
N HIS A 234 10.88 -8.05 -3.53
CA HIS A 234 11.50 -8.86 -2.48
C HIS A 234 10.64 -10.08 -2.13
N ASN A 235 9.32 -9.91 -1.98
CA ASN A 235 8.38 -11.01 -1.75
C ASN A 235 8.48 -12.08 -2.84
N CYS A 236 8.46 -11.67 -4.11
CA CYS A 236 8.63 -12.58 -5.25
C CYS A 236 10.02 -13.26 -5.26
N TYR A 237 11.09 -12.52 -4.93
CA TYR A 237 12.46 -13.03 -4.92
C TYR A 237 12.67 -14.11 -3.85
N THR A 238 12.13 -13.90 -2.65
CA THR A 238 12.29 -14.81 -1.51
C THR A 238 11.30 -15.97 -1.54
N GLY A 239 10.40 -16.03 -2.53
CA GLY A 239 9.35 -17.05 -2.61
C GLY A 239 8.23 -16.85 -1.59
N GLY A 240 8.08 -15.65 -1.04
CA GLY A 240 7.03 -15.32 -0.08
C GLY A 240 7.51 -14.50 1.13
N ASN A 241 6.52 -14.07 1.91
CA ASN A 241 6.62 -13.39 3.19
C ASN A 241 5.61 -14.02 4.20
N GLN A 242 5.48 -13.40 5.38
CA GLN A 242 4.57 -13.87 6.44
C GLN A 242 3.11 -14.04 5.95
N ILE A 243 2.64 -13.21 5.02
CA ILE A 243 1.27 -13.26 4.49
C ILE A 243 1.08 -14.49 3.59
N SER A 244 1.98 -14.69 2.61
CA SER A 244 1.94 -15.90 1.76
C SER A 244 2.07 -17.19 2.54
N GLN A 245 2.85 -17.20 3.63
CA GLN A 245 2.96 -18.35 4.52
C GLN A 245 1.66 -18.57 5.30
N TYR A 246 1.03 -17.50 5.76
CA TYR A 246 -0.24 -17.57 6.48
C TYR A 246 -1.36 -18.12 5.61
N PHE A 247 -1.46 -17.69 4.35
CA PHE A 247 -2.48 -18.14 3.40
C PHE A 247 -2.07 -19.36 2.56
N GLU A 248 -0.83 -19.84 2.72
CA GLU A 248 -0.29 -21.02 2.02
C GLU A 248 -0.31 -20.89 0.49
N ILE A 249 -0.02 -19.69 -0.02
CA ILE A 249 0.04 -19.40 -1.45
C ILE A 249 1.32 -18.65 -1.80
N ALA A 250 2.17 -19.27 -2.60
CA ALA A 250 3.43 -18.67 -3.04
C ALA A 250 3.18 -17.51 -4.01
N PRO A 251 3.94 -16.39 -3.94
CA PRO A 251 3.84 -15.30 -4.90
C PRO A 251 4.28 -15.74 -6.31
N PRO A 252 3.92 -14.97 -7.35
CA PRO A 252 4.52 -15.14 -8.66
C PRO A 252 6.03 -14.90 -8.59
N SER A 253 6.75 -15.42 -9.58
CA SER A 253 8.15 -15.09 -9.78
C SER A 253 8.33 -13.59 -10.00
N MET A 254 9.52 -13.07 -9.70
CA MET A 254 9.81 -11.64 -9.93
C MET A 254 9.65 -11.27 -11.41
N ARG A 255 9.96 -12.21 -12.32
CA ARG A 255 9.82 -12.00 -13.76
C ARG A 255 8.36 -11.82 -14.16
N GLU A 256 7.48 -12.70 -13.68
CA GLU A 256 6.03 -12.59 -13.88
C GLU A 256 5.49 -11.28 -13.31
N TYR A 257 5.91 -10.87 -12.12
CA TYR A 257 5.45 -9.62 -11.52
C TYR A 257 5.84 -8.38 -12.35
N LEU A 258 7.06 -8.35 -12.89
CA LEU A 258 7.59 -7.17 -13.58
C LEU A 258 7.23 -7.07 -15.07
N ILE A 259 6.90 -8.18 -15.74
CA ILE A 259 6.64 -8.19 -17.19
C ILE A 259 5.12 -8.33 -17.43
N ASP A 260 4.53 -7.40 -18.20
CA ASP A 260 3.16 -7.58 -18.70
C ASP A 260 3.20 -8.46 -19.97
N GLY A 261 2.77 -9.72 -19.88
CA GLY A 261 2.62 -10.61 -21.05
C GLY A 261 2.85 -12.10 -20.74
N PRO A 262 2.44 -13.01 -21.66
CA PRO A 262 2.70 -14.44 -21.50
C PRO A 262 4.21 -14.72 -21.54
N ILE A 263 4.63 -15.70 -20.73
CA ILE A 263 5.98 -16.26 -20.74
C ILE A 263 6.21 -17.06 -22.02
#